data_AF-A0ABD4ZKZ6-F1
#
_entry.id   AF-A0ABD4ZKZ6-F1
#
_cell.length_a   1.000
_cell.length_b   1.000
_cell.length_c   1.000
_cell.angle_alpha   90.00
_cell.angle_beta   90.00
_cell.angle_gamma   90.00
#
_symmetry.space_group_name_H-M   'P 1'
#
loop_
_entity.id
_entity.type
_entity.pdbx_description
1 polymer ?
#
loop_
_entity_poly.entity_id
_entity_poly.type
_entity_poly.pdbx_seq_one_letter_code
_entity_poly.pdbx_strand_id
1 'polypeptide(L)'
;MLYPYIELPDETIITHSEILENNSVLINFEQPYDDGFREARIELPSYKWLYNDGFSNEQIKFFVQFAHKNAAVIYKYARLGGIDNA
;
A
#
# COMPACT_ATOMS: atom_id res chain seq x y z
N MET A 1 0.55 4.39 -12.37
CA MET A 1 1.88 3.83 -11.97
C MET A 1 1.89 3.49 -10.48
N LEU A 2 2.89 2.73 -10.00
CA LEU A 2 3.11 2.48 -8.56
C LEU A 2 4.33 3.26 -8.07
N TYR A 3 4.14 4.02 -6.99
CA TYR A 3 5.17 4.86 -6.39
C TYR A 3 5.63 4.24 -5.06
N PRO A 4 6.93 4.03 -4.85
CA PRO A 4 7.47 3.60 -3.56
C PRO A 4 7.09 4.56 -2.43
N TYR A 5 6.74 4.00 -1.27
CA TYR A 5 6.42 4.77 -0.07
C TYR A 5 7.39 4.45 1.07
N ILE A 6 7.52 3.17 1.43
CA ILE A 6 8.42 2.71 2.49
C ILE A 6 8.74 1.22 2.30
N GLU A 7 9.94 0.82 2.72
CA GLU A 7 10.31 -0.58 2.93
C GLU A 7 10.38 -0.85 4.44
N LEU A 8 9.69 -1.89 4.89
CA LEU A 8 9.63 -2.28 6.30
C LEU A 8 10.80 -3.20 6.68
N PRO A 9 11.12 -3.35 7.98
CA PRO A 9 12.20 -4.23 8.42
C PRO A 9 12.03 -5.71 8.07
N ASP A 10 10.81 -6.15 7.74
CA ASP A 10 10.52 -7.50 7.29
C ASP A 10 10.56 -7.63 5.76
N GLU A 11 11.18 -6.69 5.06
CA GLU A 11 11.29 -6.65 3.59
C GLU A 11 9.95 -6.43 2.87
N THR A 12 8.88 -6.08 3.60
CA THR A 12 7.63 -5.63 2.96
C THR A 12 7.83 -4.26 2.33
N ILE A 13 7.70 -4.19 1.01
CA ILE A 13 7.68 -2.96 0.23
C ILE A 13 6.25 -2.48 0.13
N ILE A 14 6.03 -1.23 0.52
CA ILE A 14 4.74 -0.56 0.40
C ILE A 14 4.82 0.47 -0.71
N THR A 15 3.91 0.36 -1.68
CA THR A 15 3.76 1.30 -2.79
C THR A 15 2.34 1.85 -2.85
N HIS A 16 2.15 2.97 -3.54
CA HIS A 16 0.82 3.52 -3.79
C HIS A 16 0.61 3.90 -5.25
N SER A 17 -0.65 3.93 -5.71
CA SER A 17 -0.99 4.46 -7.03
C SER A 17 -1.02 5.99 -7.04
N GLU A 18 -1.17 6.56 -8.23
CA GLU A 18 -1.74 7.91 -8.36
C GLU A 18 -3.20 7.97 -7.85
N ILE A 19 -3.76 9.17 -7.76
CA ILE A 19 -5.20 9.32 -7.54
C ILE A 19 -5.94 8.83 -8.79
N LEU A 20 -6.78 7.82 -8.62
CA LEU A 20 -7.61 7.26 -9.67
C LEU A 20 -8.82 8.16 -9.98
N GLU A 21 -9.52 7.90 -11.09
CA GLU A 21 -10.66 8.70 -11.55
C GLU A 21 -11.79 8.82 -10.51
N ASN A 22 -11.98 7.78 -9.69
CA ASN A 22 -12.97 7.74 -8.60
C ASN A 22 -12.47 8.41 -7.30
N ASN A 23 -11.36 9.16 -7.34
CA ASN A 23 -10.64 9.72 -6.19
C ASN A 23 -10.08 8.69 -5.19
N SER A 24 -9.99 7.42 -5.59
CA SER A 24 -9.37 6.38 -4.77
C SER A 24 -7.85 6.32 -4.98
N VAL A 25 -7.14 5.78 -4.00
CA VAL A 25 -5.70 5.46 -4.09
C VAL A 25 -5.52 4.03 -3.66
N LEU A 26 -4.77 3.25 -4.43
CA LEU A 26 -4.42 1.88 -4.08
C LEU A 26 -3.13 1.89 -3.28
N ILE A 27 -3.10 1.14 -2.17
CA ILE A 27 -1.87 0.81 -1.45
C ILE A 27 -1.59 -0.67 -1.68
N ASN A 28 -0.37 -0.96 -2.12
CA ASN A 28 0.09 -2.32 -2.35
C ASN A 28 1.15 -2.68 -1.31
N PHE A 29 1.08 -3.91 -0.83
CA PHE A 29 2.05 -4.52 0.06
C PHE A 29 2.62 -5.72 -0.68
N GLU A 30 3.93 -5.74 -0.88
CA GLU A 30 4.64 -6.84 -1.52
C GLU A 30 5.81 -7.26 -0.63
N GLN A 31 5.96 -8.56 -0.39
CA GLN A 31 7.03 -9.10 0.44
C GLN A 31 7.61 -10.34 -0.25
N PRO A 32 8.94 -10.43 -0.46
CA PRO A 32 9.59 -11.66 -0.94
C PRO A 32 9.23 -12.85 -0.04
N TYR A 33 8.92 -14.01 -0.62
CA TYR A 33 8.55 -15.19 0.13
C TYR A 33 8.89 -16.49 -0.59
N ASP A 34 9.73 -17.31 0.04
CA ASP A 34 10.29 -18.56 -0.51
C ASP A 34 10.76 -18.36 -1.97
N ASP A 35 10.02 -18.90 -2.94
CA ASP A 35 10.35 -18.87 -4.38
C ASP A 35 9.53 -17.80 -5.16
N GLY A 36 8.89 -16.86 -4.47
CA GLY A 36 8.03 -15.83 -5.07
C GLY A 36 7.80 -14.62 -4.16
N PHE A 37 6.57 -14.11 -4.13
CA PHE A 37 6.18 -12.96 -3.32
C PHE A 37 4.77 -13.14 -2.76
N ARG A 38 4.55 -12.60 -1.56
CA ARG A 38 3.22 -12.34 -1.01
C ARG A 38 2.79 -10.96 -1.47
N GLU A 39 1.52 -10.80 -1.80
CA GLU A 39 0.98 -9.51 -2.22
C GLU A 39 -0.41 -9.25 -1.62
N ALA A 40 -0.66 -8.04 -1.17
CA ALA A 40 -2.00 -7.61 -0.79
C ALA A 40 -2.26 -6.17 -1.23
N ARG A 41 -3.54 -5.84 -1.45
CA ARG A 41 -3.93 -4.51 -1.92
C ARG A 41 -5.18 -4.00 -1.24
N ILE A 42 -5.11 -2.75 -0.79
CA ILE A 42 -6.22 -2.02 -0.15
C ILE A 42 -6.51 -0.72 -0.91
N GLU A 43 -7.77 -0.34 -0.96
CA GLU A 43 -8.21 0.93 -1.54
C GLU A 43 -8.47 1.98 -0.46
N LEU A 44 -7.95 3.19 -0.62
CA LEU A 44 -8.35 4.38 0.13
C LEU A 44 -9.43 5.17 -0.64
N PRO A 45 -10.41 5.80 0.03
CA PRO A 45 -10.59 5.86 1.48
C PRO A 45 -11.52 4.76 2.01
N SER A 46 -11.92 3.80 1.17
CA SER A 46 -12.89 2.75 1.53
C SER A 46 -12.32 1.72 2.50
N TYR A 47 -10.98 1.61 2.57
CA TYR A 47 -10.23 0.56 3.28
C TYR A 47 -10.63 -0.85 2.84
N LYS A 48 -11.16 -0.98 1.62
CA LYS A 48 -11.58 -2.25 1.06
C LYS A 48 -10.37 -3.03 0.60
N TRP A 49 -10.25 -4.27 1.05
CA TRP A 49 -9.31 -5.23 0.49
C TRP A 49 -9.75 -5.63 -0.91
N LEU A 50 -8.85 -5.48 -1.87
CA LEU A 50 -9.05 -5.97 -3.24
C LEU A 50 -8.63 -7.43 -3.34
N TYR A 51 -7.51 -7.79 -2.70
CA TYR A 51 -7.04 -9.16 -2.51
C TYR A 51 -5.97 -9.23 -1.42
N ASN A 52 -5.74 -10.45 -0.93
CA ASN A 52 -4.63 -10.84 -0.08
C ASN A 52 -4.15 -12.22 -0.55
N ASP A 53 -2.92 -12.29 -1.05
CA ASP A 53 -2.24 -13.51 -1.43
C ASP A 53 -1.03 -13.73 -0.51
N GLY A 54 -1.21 -14.64 0.47
CA GLY A 54 -0.13 -15.14 1.31
C GLY A 54 0.18 -14.36 2.59
N PHE A 55 -0.43 -13.19 2.87
CA PHE A 55 -0.27 -12.53 4.17
C PHE A 55 -1.20 -13.11 5.24
N SER A 56 -0.67 -13.23 6.46
CA SER A 56 -1.42 -13.66 7.64
C SER A 56 -2.45 -12.63 8.12
N ASN A 57 -3.41 -13.07 8.94
CA ASN A 57 -4.41 -12.18 9.53
C ASN A 57 -3.79 -11.09 10.42
N GLU A 58 -2.70 -11.39 11.11
CA GLU A 58 -1.93 -10.45 11.93
C GLU A 58 -1.29 -9.36 11.07
N GLN A 59 -0.65 -9.74 9.95
CA GLN A 59 -0.07 -8.78 9.00
C GLN A 59 -1.15 -7.92 8.35
N ILE A 60 -2.28 -8.50 7.94
CA ILE A 60 -3.42 -7.75 7.40
C ILE A 60 -3.95 -6.71 8.40
N LYS A 61 -4.10 -7.07 9.68
CA LYS A 61 -4.50 -6.11 10.72
C LYS A 61 -3.51 -4.96 10.85
N PHE A 62 -2.21 -5.25 10.79
CA PHE A 62 -1.17 -4.23 10.80
C PHE A 62 -1.27 -3.31 9.57
N PHE A 63 -1.47 -3.86 8.37
CA PHE A 63 -1.62 -3.09 7.12
C PHE A 63 -2.84 -2.18 7.13
N VAL A 64 -3.98 -2.62 7.68
CA VAL A 64 -5.16 -1.75 7.85
C VAL A 64 -4.84 -0.56 8.77
N GLN A 65 -4.19 -0.81 9.92
CA GLN A 65 -3.80 0.27 10.83
C GLN A 65 -2.79 1.22 10.19
N PHE A 66 -1.84 0.68 9.43
CA PHE A 66 -0.89 1.46 8.66
C PHE A 66 -1.59 2.36 7.64
N ALA A 67 -2.54 1.83 6.86
CA ALA A 67 -3.30 2.58 5.87
C ALA A 67 -4.08 3.73 6.53
N HIS A 68 -4.75 3.49 7.66
CA HIS A 68 -5.45 4.55 8.40
C HIS A 68 -4.51 5.66 8.88
N LYS A 69 -3.35 5.31 9.44
CA LYS A 69 -2.39 6.28 9.97
C LYS A 69 -1.73 7.13 8.87
N ASN A 70 -1.54 6.56 7.69
CA ASN A 70 -0.80 7.21 6.61
C ASN A 70 -1.69 7.77 5.49
N ALA A 71 -3.01 7.57 5.53
CA ALA A 71 -3.93 7.94 4.46
C ALA A 71 -3.73 9.38 3.94
N ALA A 72 -3.67 10.36 4.84
CA ALA A 72 -3.51 11.77 4.45
C ALA A 72 -2.18 12.04 3.73
N VAL A 73 -1.10 11.41 4.19
CA VAL A 73 0.25 11.54 3.63
C VAL A 73 0.35 10.82 2.28
N ILE A 74 -0.24 9.62 2.17
CA ILE A 74 -0.31 8.87 0.91
C ILE A 74 -1.11 9.65 -0.14
N TYR A 75 -2.25 10.24 0.23
CA TYR A 75 -2.99 11.12 -0.69
C TYR A 75 -2.17 12.33 -1.15
N LYS A 76 -1.36 12.92 -0.26
CA LYS A 76 -0.44 14.01 -0.63
C LYS A 76 0.56 13.52 -1.69
N TYR A 77 1.23 12.40 -1.46
CA TYR A 77 2.23 11.88 -2.41
C TYR A 77 1.60 11.35 -3.69
N ALA A 78 0.39 10.81 -3.65
CA ALA A 78 -0.35 10.43 -4.86
C ALA A 78 -0.65 11.65 -5.76
N ARG A 79 -0.88 12.84 -5.20
CA ARG A 79 -1.02 14.09 -5.98
C ARG A 79 0.29 14.58 -6.59
N LEU A 80 1.41 14.30 -5.94
CA LEU A 80 2.74 14.76 -6.36
C LEU A 80 3.42 13.78 -7.32
N GLY A 81 2.84 12.60 -7.55
CA GLY A 81 3.48 11.56 -8.35
C GLY A 81 4.60 10.85 -7.60
N GLY A 82 4.44 10.62 -6.29
CA GLY A 82 5.39 9.91 -5.44
C GLY A 82 6.16 10.81 -4.47
N ILE A 83 6.89 10.17 -3.55
CA ILE A 83 7.71 10.85 -2.52
C ILE A 83 8.86 11.65 -3.13
N ASP A 84 9.49 11.15 -4.19
CA ASP A 84 10.68 11.78 -4.79
C ASP A 84 10.37 13.14 -5.44
N ASN A 85 9.09 13.44 -5.64
CA ASN A 85 8.60 14.70 -6.22
C ASN A 85 8.06 15.68 -5.17
N ALA A 86 8.28 15.43 -3.87
CA ALA A 86 7.63 16.14 -2.76
C ALA A 86 8.49 17.15 -2.00
#